data_AF-A0A7C4KL69-F1
#
_entry.id   AF-A0A7C4KL69-F1
#
_cell.length_a   1.000
_cell.length_b   1.000
_cell.length_c   1.000
_cell.angle_alpha   90.00
_cell.angle_beta   90.00
_cell.angle_gamma   90.00
#
_symmetry.space_group_name_H-M   'P 1'
#
loop_
_entity.id
_entity.type
_entity.pdbx_description
1 polymer ?
#
loop_
_entity_poly.entity_id
_entity_poly.type
_entity_poly.pdbx_seq_one_letter_code
_entity_poly.pdbx_strand_id
1 'polypeptide(L)'
;MKTFWLSLCWACVLVFLGFPRPAQAQPDSPDGITYRTGYAVIMSLGSDLYKSLESKYQKVIHKQPIFLETDMMPSIKLVEYDDETPPMRAVFISAGFIDLMNYVAHARAIDRIEKGYFQKYIVSLAQETGEKELHEPPNLKDKRYWTDDMLNEQKSNFNQMVGMVVAIELTHHYLGHFTKYKGKLEDDKGKTLPINNFLTTAEWEESLKWGARNALDAGLGVEGIKALYDAIDKMPKRPAWTAYFLPANVKVDKVKKDLEKWEKRFFAGQSF
;
A
#
# COMPACT_ATOMS: atom_id res chain seq x y z
N MET A 1 72.88 -9.68 -16.14
CA MET A 1 71.85 -9.87 -17.19
C MET A 1 70.65 -9.02 -16.83
N LYS A 2 70.32 -8.06 -17.70
CA LYS A 2 69.21 -7.11 -17.56
C LYS A 2 67.96 -7.74 -18.14
N THR A 3 66.84 -7.70 -17.43
CA THR A 3 65.51 -7.89 -18.05
C THR A 3 64.58 -6.76 -17.61
N PHE A 4 64.34 -5.89 -18.58
CA PHE A 4 63.37 -4.80 -18.62
C PHE A 4 61.97 -5.32 -18.29
N TRP A 5 61.26 -4.65 -17.37
CA TRP A 5 59.82 -4.75 -17.25
C TRP A 5 59.20 -3.48 -17.82
N LEU A 6 58.53 -3.64 -18.97
CA LEU A 6 57.80 -2.58 -19.65
C LEU A 6 56.56 -2.19 -18.82
N SER A 7 56.42 -0.88 -18.62
CA SER A 7 55.20 -0.23 -18.17
C SER A 7 54.10 -0.40 -19.22
N LEU A 8 52.99 -1.05 -18.84
CA LEU A 8 51.75 -1.01 -19.61
C LEU A 8 50.86 0.09 -19.01
N CYS A 9 50.79 1.23 -19.70
CA CYS A 9 49.77 2.25 -19.50
C CYS A 9 48.40 1.67 -19.85
N TRP A 10 47.58 1.35 -18.85
CA TRP A 10 46.15 1.15 -19.04
C TRP A 10 45.43 2.48 -18.83
N ALA A 11 45.12 3.15 -19.94
CA ALA A 11 44.15 4.21 -19.98
C ALA A 11 42.75 3.60 -19.79
N CYS A 12 42.24 3.60 -18.55
CA CYS A 12 40.83 3.35 -18.27
C CYS A 12 40.02 4.55 -18.75
N VAL A 13 39.61 4.51 -20.02
CA VAL A 13 38.52 5.33 -20.55
C VAL A 13 37.26 4.94 -19.78
N LEU A 14 36.79 5.85 -18.93
CA LEU A 14 35.47 5.82 -18.31
C LEU A 14 34.41 5.92 -19.42
N VAL A 15 34.06 4.77 -20.00
CA VAL A 15 32.82 4.64 -20.78
C VAL A 15 31.68 4.66 -19.75
N PHE A 16 31.07 5.83 -19.58
CA PHE A 16 29.71 5.92 -19.04
C PHE A 16 28.77 5.25 -20.06
N LEU A 17 28.75 3.91 -20.06
CA LEU A 17 27.63 3.17 -20.64
C LEU A 17 26.43 3.58 -19.81
N GLY A 18 25.52 4.32 -20.47
CA GLY A 18 24.23 4.66 -19.93
C GLY A 18 23.54 3.38 -19.49
N PHE A 19 23.56 3.12 -18.19
CA PHE A 19 22.60 2.21 -17.60
C PHE A 19 21.22 2.79 -17.95
N PRO A 20 20.36 2.06 -18.66
CA PRO A 20 18.97 2.45 -18.74
C PRO A 20 18.47 2.51 -17.31
N ARG A 21 18.10 3.71 -16.86
CA ARG A 21 17.23 3.82 -15.69
C ARG A 21 16.05 2.89 -15.96
N PRO A 22 15.64 2.01 -15.03
CA PRO A 22 14.37 1.34 -15.15
C PRO A 22 13.29 2.41 -14.99
N ALA A 23 12.96 3.09 -16.09
CA ALA A 23 11.71 3.79 -16.24
C ALA A 23 10.65 2.71 -16.48
N GLN A 24 10.16 2.09 -15.40
CA GLN A 24 8.85 1.44 -15.44
C GLN A 24 7.81 2.43 -14.89
N ALA A 25 7.63 3.52 -15.64
CA ALA A 25 6.30 4.06 -15.84
C ALA A 25 5.81 3.40 -17.12
N GLN A 26 4.64 2.76 -17.08
CA GLN A 26 4.01 2.26 -18.31
C GLN A 26 3.97 3.43 -19.32
N PRO A 27 4.54 3.27 -20.52
CA PRO A 27 4.46 4.30 -21.55
C PRO A 27 2.99 4.55 -21.86
N ASP A 28 2.68 5.83 -22.07
CA ASP A 28 1.36 6.38 -22.35
C ASP A 28 0.46 5.38 -23.09
N SER A 29 -0.66 5.02 -22.45
CA SER A 29 -1.75 4.30 -23.13
C SER A 29 -2.06 5.04 -24.43
N PRO A 30 -2.25 4.34 -25.57
CA PRO A 30 -2.59 4.97 -26.85
C PRO A 30 -3.78 5.93 -26.76
N ASP A 31 -4.64 5.72 -25.76
CA ASP A 31 -5.85 6.50 -25.51
C ASP A 31 -5.62 7.68 -24.53
N GLY A 32 -4.40 7.84 -23.99
CA GLY A 32 -4.02 8.85 -22.99
C GLY A 32 -4.57 8.57 -21.59
N ILE A 33 -5.10 7.37 -21.37
CA ILE A 33 -5.78 6.96 -20.14
C ILE A 33 -4.81 6.18 -19.26
N THR A 34 -4.17 6.86 -18.31
CA THR A 34 -3.26 6.24 -17.33
C THR A 34 -3.38 6.90 -15.96
N TYR A 35 -3.22 6.12 -14.90
CA TYR A 35 -3.18 6.66 -13.54
C TYR A 35 -1.87 7.41 -13.29
N ARG A 36 -1.97 8.55 -12.61
CA ARG A 36 -0.79 9.28 -12.07
C ARG A 36 -0.36 8.75 -10.69
N THR A 37 -0.93 7.64 -10.25
CA THR A 37 -0.76 7.00 -8.95
C THR A 37 -0.25 5.57 -9.14
N GLY A 38 1.08 5.42 -9.17
CA GLY A 38 1.78 4.15 -9.30
C GLY A 38 2.87 3.98 -8.24
N TYR A 39 3.77 3.04 -8.47
CA TYR A 39 4.83 2.67 -7.51
C TYR A 39 5.64 3.88 -6.98
N ALA A 40 6.03 4.81 -7.86
CA ALA A 40 6.79 6.00 -7.45
C ALA A 40 6.07 6.87 -6.40
N VAL A 41 4.74 7.00 -6.53
CA VAL A 41 3.92 7.74 -5.54
C VAL A 41 3.90 6.99 -4.21
N ILE A 42 3.74 5.66 -4.26
CA ILE A 42 3.75 4.82 -3.06
C ILE A 42 5.09 4.93 -2.33
N MET A 43 6.21 4.91 -3.05
CA MET A 43 7.54 5.05 -2.46
C MET A 43 7.72 6.41 -1.77
N SER A 44 7.18 7.49 -2.35
CA SER A 44 7.14 8.81 -1.70
C SER A 44 6.32 8.77 -0.42
N LEU A 45 5.11 8.19 -0.46
CA LEU A 45 4.26 8.03 0.72
C LEU A 45 4.97 7.24 1.82
N GLY A 46 5.70 6.18 1.49
CA GLY A 46 6.50 5.42 2.43
C GLY A 46 7.57 6.27 3.13
N SER A 47 8.24 7.16 2.38
CA SER A 47 9.21 8.10 2.95
C SER A 47 8.56 9.10 3.89
N ASP A 48 7.40 9.63 3.53
CA ASP A 48 6.66 10.61 4.35
C ASP A 48 6.12 9.97 5.62
N LEU A 49 5.59 8.75 5.53
CA LEU A 49 5.21 7.93 6.68
C LEU A 49 6.41 7.69 7.60
N TYR A 50 7.56 7.25 7.08
CA TYR A 50 8.76 7.05 7.89
C TYR A 50 9.18 8.32 8.64
N LYS A 51 9.19 9.47 7.96
CA LYS A 51 9.55 10.75 8.57
C LYS A 51 8.57 11.19 9.65
N SER A 52 7.29 10.83 9.52
CA SER A 52 6.25 11.13 10.50
C SER A 52 6.34 10.28 11.78
N LEU A 53 7.01 9.13 11.72
CA LEU A 53 7.17 8.25 12.88
C LEU A 53 7.95 8.94 14.01
N GLU A 54 7.60 8.63 15.26
CA GLU A 54 8.43 8.98 16.40
C GLU A 54 9.85 8.40 16.25
N SER A 55 10.86 9.14 16.72
CA SER A 55 12.28 8.77 16.59
C SER A 55 12.60 7.36 17.12
N LYS A 56 11.88 6.89 18.15
CA LYS A 56 12.06 5.53 18.69
C LYS A 56 11.64 4.43 17.69
N TYR A 57 10.62 4.68 16.87
CA TYR A 57 10.13 3.74 15.86
C TYR A 57 10.93 3.83 14.56
N GLN A 58 11.45 5.02 14.21
CA GLN A 58 12.36 5.21 13.07
C GLN A 58 13.64 4.36 13.15
N LYS A 59 14.05 3.95 14.36
CA LYS A 59 15.21 3.07 14.59
C LYS A 59 14.93 1.60 14.27
N VAL A 60 13.65 1.23 14.21
CA VAL A 60 13.18 -0.14 14.06
C VAL A 60 12.74 -0.40 12.62
N ILE A 61 12.17 0.62 11.95
CA ILE A 61 11.66 0.55 10.58
C ILE A 61 12.72 0.99 9.56
N HIS A 62 12.74 0.35 8.39
CA HIS A 62 13.62 0.74 7.29
C HIS A 62 13.25 2.12 6.73
N LYS A 63 14.25 2.92 6.36
CA LYS A 63 14.06 4.30 5.83
C LYS A 63 13.24 4.35 4.54
N GLN A 64 13.31 3.29 3.75
CA GLN A 64 12.45 3.05 2.59
C GLN A 64 11.53 1.86 2.93
N PRO A 65 10.39 2.08 3.59
CA PRO A 65 9.65 0.99 4.24
C PRO A 65 8.76 0.19 3.30
N ILE A 66 8.72 0.48 2.01
CA ILE A 66 7.84 -0.18 1.04
C ILE A 66 8.68 -0.74 -0.11
N PHE A 67 8.38 -1.97 -0.50
CA PHE A 67 8.94 -2.65 -1.67
C PHE A 67 7.83 -3.26 -2.51
N LEU A 68 8.11 -3.49 -3.80
CA LEU A 68 7.16 -4.04 -4.75
C LEU A 68 7.45 -5.52 -5.04
N GLU A 69 6.40 -6.33 -5.01
CA GLU A 69 6.34 -7.67 -5.57
C GLU A 69 5.54 -7.66 -6.88
N THR A 70 5.85 -8.59 -7.78
CA THR A 70 5.15 -8.73 -9.06
C THR A 70 3.90 -9.61 -8.98
N ASP A 71 3.45 -10.00 -7.78
CA ASP A 71 2.25 -10.80 -7.61
C ASP A 71 1.00 -10.03 -8.05
N MET A 72 0.06 -10.72 -8.70
CA MET A 72 -1.22 -10.14 -9.14
C MET A 72 -2.29 -10.21 -8.05
N MET A 73 -2.12 -11.07 -7.04
CA MET A 73 -3.03 -11.11 -5.90
C MET A 73 -2.87 -9.82 -5.07
N PRO A 74 -3.95 -9.05 -4.81
CA PRO A 74 -3.86 -7.86 -3.97
C PRO A 74 -3.42 -8.24 -2.56
N SER A 75 -2.21 -7.82 -2.17
CA SER A 75 -1.64 -8.17 -0.88
C SER A 75 -0.63 -7.13 -0.39
N ILE A 76 -0.49 -7.09 0.93
CA ILE A 76 0.56 -6.39 1.64
C ILE A 76 1.12 -7.34 2.70
N LYS A 77 2.44 -7.41 2.83
CA LYS A 77 3.13 -8.40 3.66
C LYS A 77 4.19 -7.72 4.50
N LEU A 78 4.35 -8.17 5.73
CA LEU A 78 5.43 -7.74 6.60
C LEU A 78 6.69 -8.54 6.31
N VAL A 79 7.82 -7.86 6.20
CA VAL A 79 9.12 -8.49 5.98
C VAL A 79 10.12 -8.04 7.03
N GLU A 80 10.99 -8.97 7.43
CA GLU A 80 12.16 -8.72 8.26
C GLU A 80 13.34 -9.50 7.68
N TYR A 81 14.43 -8.78 7.35
CA TYR A 81 15.69 -9.38 6.93
C TYR A 81 16.73 -9.16 8.03
N ASP A 82 17.12 -10.26 8.67
CA ASP A 82 18.01 -10.27 9.85
C ASP A 82 19.51 -10.15 9.48
N ASP A 83 19.86 -10.25 8.20
CA ASP A 83 21.22 -10.13 7.67
C ASP A 83 21.71 -8.68 7.54
N GLU A 84 20.80 -7.70 7.60
CA GLU A 84 21.14 -6.29 7.68
C GLU A 84 21.39 -5.81 9.12
N THR A 85 22.28 -4.83 9.30
CA THR A 85 22.54 -4.20 10.61
C THR A 85 22.23 -2.69 10.54
N PRO A 86 21.11 -2.22 11.12
CA PRO A 86 20.06 -2.99 11.82
C PRO A 86 19.18 -3.82 10.86
N PRO A 87 18.42 -4.82 11.37
CA PRO A 87 17.52 -5.64 10.54
C PRO A 87 16.55 -4.78 9.72
N MET A 88 16.38 -5.13 8.45
CA MET A 88 15.46 -4.43 7.57
C MET A 88 14.03 -4.84 7.89
N ARG A 89 13.25 -3.93 8.47
CA ARG A 89 11.80 -4.11 8.71
C ARG A 89 11.00 -3.20 7.81
N ALA A 90 10.18 -3.80 6.96
CA ALA A 90 9.45 -3.11 5.91
C ALA A 90 8.13 -3.84 5.58
N VAL A 91 7.44 -3.34 4.55
CA VAL A 91 6.30 -4.00 3.92
C VAL A 91 6.56 -4.23 2.44
N PHE A 92 6.09 -5.36 1.94
CA PHE A 92 6.05 -5.70 0.51
C PHE A 92 4.61 -5.57 0.05
N ILE A 93 4.38 -4.85 -1.06
CA ILE A 93 3.07 -4.72 -1.69
C ILE A 93 3.10 -5.37 -3.07
N SER A 94 2.00 -5.96 -3.49
CA SER A 94 1.90 -6.61 -4.80
C SER A 94 1.53 -5.63 -5.92
N ALA A 95 1.66 -6.03 -7.18
CA ALA A 95 1.11 -5.26 -8.30
C ALA A 95 -0.42 -5.15 -8.18
N GLY A 96 -1.08 -6.26 -7.81
CA GLY A 96 -2.53 -6.28 -7.55
C GLY A 96 -2.98 -5.35 -6.42
N PHE A 97 -2.12 -5.04 -5.45
CA PHE A 97 -2.41 -4.02 -4.43
C PHE A 97 -2.58 -2.65 -5.09
N ILE A 98 -1.67 -2.28 -6.00
CA ILE A 98 -1.70 -0.97 -6.67
C ILE A 98 -2.98 -0.84 -7.50
N ASP A 99 -3.32 -1.88 -8.26
CA ASP A 99 -4.53 -1.91 -9.07
C ASP A 99 -5.79 -1.81 -8.22
N LEU A 100 -5.86 -2.57 -7.12
CA LEU A 100 -6.98 -2.51 -6.17
C LEU A 100 -7.18 -1.08 -5.66
N MET A 101 -6.13 -0.44 -5.16
CA MET A 101 -6.21 0.91 -4.61
C MET A 101 -6.61 1.92 -5.69
N ASN A 102 -6.09 1.78 -6.90
CA ASN A 102 -6.47 2.64 -8.02
C ASN A 102 -7.94 2.46 -8.40
N TYR A 103 -8.40 1.24 -8.58
CA TYR A 103 -9.76 0.93 -9.03
C TYR A 103 -10.82 1.28 -7.98
N VAL A 104 -10.57 0.98 -6.70
CA VAL A 104 -11.47 1.37 -5.61
C VAL A 104 -11.54 2.90 -5.49
N ALA A 105 -10.39 3.60 -5.56
CA ALA A 105 -10.34 5.06 -5.52
C ALA A 105 -11.13 5.67 -6.68
N HIS A 106 -10.95 5.12 -7.88
CA HIS A 106 -11.55 5.65 -9.09
C HIS A 106 -13.06 5.38 -9.11
N ALA A 107 -13.49 4.16 -8.78
CA ALA A 107 -14.90 3.84 -8.67
C ALA A 107 -15.60 4.70 -7.61
N ARG A 108 -14.92 5.03 -6.51
CA ARG A 108 -15.42 5.96 -5.49
C ARG A 108 -15.56 7.39 -6.02
N ALA A 109 -14.58 7.86 -6.80
CA ALA A 109 -14.64 9.18 -7.42
C ALA A 109 -15.78 9.27 -8.46
N ILE A 110 -15.94 8.25 -9.31
CA ILE A 110 -16.99 8.18 -10.33
C ILE A 110 -18.39 8.20 -9.70
N ASP A 111 -18.57 7.56 -8.55
CA ASP A 111 -19.84 7.53 -7.81
C ASP A 111 -20.39 8.92 -7.45
N ARG A 112 -19.53 9.96 -7.44
CA ARG A 112 -19.94 11.36 -7.24
C ARG A 112 -20.76 11.91 -8.40
N ILE A 113 -20.54 11.41 -9.63
CA ILE A 113 -21.26 11.85 -10.84
C ILE A 113 -22.22 10.78 -11.37
N GLU A 114 -21.94 9.50 -11.14
CA GLU A 114 -22.83 8.38 -11.45
C GLU A 114 -23.12 7.57 -10.19
N LYS A 115 -24.18 7.96 -9.47
CA LYS A 115 -24.59 7.29 -8.23
C LYS A 115 -24.81 5.79 -8.44
N GLY A 116 -24.23 4.98 -7.57
CA GLY A 116 -24.31 3.52 -7.59
C GLY A 116 -23.21 2.85 -8.40
N TYR A 117 -22.34 3.60 -9.07
CA TYR A 117 -21.19 3.06 -9.78
C TYR A 117 -20.26 2.30 -8.84
N PHE A 118 -19.98 2.86 -7.66
CA PHE A 118 -19.11 2.21 -6.67
C PHE A 118 -19.67 0.86 -6.23
N GLN A 119 -20.98 0.80 -5.96
CA GLN A 119 -21.65 -0.45 -5.55
C GLN A 119 -21.62 -1.51 -6.67
N LYS A 120 -21.83 -1.11 -7.93
CA LYS A 120 -21.72 -2.02 -9.08
C LYS A 120 -20.32 -2.62 -9.16
N TYR A 121 -19.29 -1.80 -8.99
CA TYR A 121 -17.91 -2.28 -9.03
C TYR A 121 -17.60 -3.26 -7.88
N ILE A 122 -18.05 -2.97 -6.65
CA ILE A 122 -17.87 -3.88 -5.49
C ILE A 122 -18.44 -5.27 -5.75
N VAL A 123 -19.62 -5.36 -6.40
CA VAL A 123 -20.24 -6.65 -6.73
C VAL A 123 -19.37 -7.45 -7.71
N SER A 124 -18.74 -6.78 -8.68
CA SER A 124 -17.78 -7.41 -9.59
C SER A 124 -16.51 -7.85 -8.86
N LEU A 125 -15.94 -6.95 -8.04
CA LEU A 125 -14.71 -7.19 -7.28
C LEU A 125 -14.85 -8.37 -6.29
N ALA A 126 -16.05 -8.59 -5.75
CA ALA A 126 -16.34 -9.72 -4.87
C ALA A 126 -16.23 -11.11 -5.55
N GLN A 127 -16.18 -11.15 -6.88
CA GLN A 127 -16.03 -12.39 -7.65
C GLN A 127 -14.57 -12.76 -7.90
N GLU A 128 -13.62 -11.88 -7.56
CA GLU A 128 -12.20 -12.08 -7.82
C GLU A 128 -11.57 -13.13 -6.90
N THR A 129 -10.77 -14.02 -7.48
CA THR A 129 -10.02 -15.03 -6.70
C THR A 129 -8.64 -14.51 -6.27
N GLY A 130 -8.10 -13.52 -6.99
CA GLY A 130 -6.71 -13.05 -6.84
C GLY A 130 -5.68 -13.88 -7.61
N GLU A 131 -6.10 -14.85 -8.43
CA GLU A 131 -5.21 -15.65 -9.28
C GLU A 131 -4.80 -14.96 -10.58
N LYS A 132 -5.53 -13.90 -10.95
CA LYS A 132 -5.35 -13.10 -12.17
C LYS A 132 -5.38 -11.62 -11.80
N GLU A 133 -5.00 -10.79 -12.76
CA GLU A 133 -5.23 -9.35 -12.70
C GLU A 133 -6.70 -9.04 -12.39
N LEU A 134 -6.92 -8.02 -11.56
CA LEU A 134 -8.26 -7.59 -11.19
C LEU A 134 -9.01 -7.07 -12.42
N HIS A 135 -10.30 -7.40 -12.53
CA HIS A 135 -11.12 -6.80 -13.57
C HIS A 135 -11.22 -5.28 -13.37
N GLU A 136 -11.01 -4.55 -14.46
CA GLU A 136 -11.17 -3.10 -14.49
C GLU A 136 -12.61 -2.69 -14.10
N PRO A 137 -12.79 -1.50 -13.51
CA PRO A 137 -14.11 -0.91 -13.32
C PRO A 137 -14.94 -0.85 -14.63
N PRO A 138 -16.27 -1.04 -14.55
CA PRO A 138 -17.11 -1.10 -15.74
C PRO A 138 -17.10 0.23 -16.51
N ASN A 139 -16.95 0.19 -17.83
CA ASN A 139 -16.88 1.39 -18.67
C ASN A 139 -15.72 2.34 -18.30
N LEU A 140 -14.62 1.81 -17.74
CA LEU A 140 -13.47 2.63 -17.35
C LEU A 140 -12.99 3.53 -18.50
N LYS A 141 -13.09 3.11 -19.75
CA LYS A 141 -12.65 3.90 -20.93
C LYS A 141 -13.51 5.14 -21.25
N ASP A 142 -14.61 5.38 -20.54
CA ASP A 142 -15.42 6.58 -20.74
C ASP A 142 -14.65 7.84 -20.33
N LYS A 143 -14.45 8.76 -21.30
CA LYS A 143 -13.71 10.01 -21.09
C LYS A 143 -14.27 10.88 -19.97
N ARG A 144 -15.56 10.75 -19.63
CA ARG A 144 -16.17 11.46 -18.49
C ARG A 144 -15.57 11.07 -17.14
N TYR A 145 -14.92 9.90 -17.06
CA TYR A 145 -14.23 9.41 -15.87
C TYR A 145 -12.75 9.80 -15.82
N TRP A 146 -12.22 10.49 -16.84
CA TRP A 146 -10.80 10.85 -16.90
C TRP A 146 -10.56 12.37 -16.92
N THR A 147 -11.43 13.12 -16.25
CA THR A 147 -11.23 14.56 -16.04
C THR A 147 -10.20 14.81 -14.94
N ASP A 148 -9.55 15.97 -14.96
CA ASP A 148 -8.59 16.33 -13.91
C ASP A 148 -9.22 16.32 -12.51
N ASP A 149 -10.47 16.78 -12.38
CA ASP A 149 -11.21 16.73 -11.11
C ASP A 149 -11.42 15.28 -10.62
N MET A 150 -11.75 14.37 -11.53
CA MET A 150 -11.91 12.95 -11.22
C MET A 150 -10.59 12.33 -10.76
N LEU A 151 -9.50 12.62 -11.48
CA LEU A 151 -8.17 12.11 -11.18
C LEU A 151 -7.61 12.71 -9.88
N ASN A 152 -7.93 13.95 -9.56
CA ASN A 152 -7.55 14.57 -8.28
C ASN A 152 -8.28 13.89 -7.11
N GLU A 153 -9.58 13.64 -7.25
CA GLU A 153 -10.36 12.92 -6.24
C GLU A 153 -9.89 11.47 -6.09
N GLN A 154 -9.65 10.77 -7.20
CA GLN A 154 -9.09 9.42 -7.22
C GLN A 154 -7.73 9.41 -6.53
N LYS A 155 -6.82 10.33 -6.87
CA LYS A 155 -5.48 10.41 -6.26
C LYS A 155 -5.55 10.69 -4.76
N SER A 156 -6.46 11.55 -4.32
CA SER A 156 -6.68 11.84 -2.89
C SER A 156 -7.09 10.56 -2.14
N ASN A 157 -8.10 9.85 -2.65
CA ASN A 157 -8.56 8.58 -2.06
C ASN A 157 -7.46 7.50 -2.11
N PHE A 158 -6.73 7.39 -3.22
CA PHE A 158 -5.59 6.47 -3.36
C PHE A 158 -4.52 6.72 -2.29
N ASN A 159 -4.05 7.96 -2.14
CA ASN A 159 -3.01 8.29 -1.19
C ASN A 159 -3.42 7.99 0.25
N GLN A 160 -4.67 8.30 0.61
CA GLN A 160 -5.23 8.01 1.92
C GLN A 160 -5.37 6.50 2.17
N MET A 161 -5.83 5.73 1.19
CA MET A 161 -5.91 4.26 1.30
C MET A 161 -4.53 3.64 1.48
N VAL A 162 -3.61 3.91 0.55
CA VAL A 162 -2.27 3.34 0.57
C VAL A 162 -1.54 3.70 1.86
N GLY A 163 -1.51 4.99 2.18
CA GLY A 163 -0.74 5.45 3.34
C GLY A 163 -1.32 4.93 4.65
N MET A 164 -2.65 4.82 4.78
CA MET A 164 -3.26 4.22 5.95
C MET A 164 -2.96 2.72 6.07
N VAL A 165 -3.15 1.94 4.99
CA VAL A 165 -2.87 0.50 5.00
C VAL A 165 -1.40 0.24 5.33
N VAL A 166 -0.48 0.96 4.69
CA VAL A 166 0.95 0.83 4.99
C VAL A 166 1.26 1.24 6.42
N ALA A 167 0.69 2.35 6.90
CA ALA A 167 0.91 2.81 8.27
C ALA A 167 0.47 1.75 9.30
N ILE A 168 -0.70 1.15 9.11
CA ILE A 168 -1.21 0.05 9.95
C ILE A 168 -0.23 -1.12 9.94
N GLU A 169 0.20 -1.55 8.76
CA GLU A 169 1.12 -2.69 8.65
C GLU A 169 2.46 -2.41 9.34
N LEU A 170 3.06 -1.24 9.12
CA LEU A 170 4.31 -0.87 9.78
C LEU A 170 4.21 -0.87 11.31
N THR A 171 3.02 -0.65 11.88
CA THR A 171 2.84 -0.74 13.32
C THR A 171 3.07 -2.15 13.87
N HIS A 172 2.79 -3.19 13.09
CA HIS A 172 2.98 -4.56 13.55
C HIS A 172 4.43 -4.89 13.87
N HIS A 173 5.39 -4.21 13.22
CA HIS A 173 6.81 -4.35 13.55
C HIS A 173 7.13 -3.78 14.94
N TYR A 174 6.79 -2.52 15.19
CA TYR A 174 7.20 -1.86 16.44
C TYR A 174 6.27 -2.12 17.63
N LEU A 175 5.05 -2.64 17.41
CA LEU A 175 4.18 -3.18 18.45
C LEU A 175 4.52 -4.64 18.79
N GLY A 176 5.45 -5.27 18.05
CA GLY A 176 5.90 -6.64 18.30
C GLY A 176 4.94 -7.72 17.79
N HIS A 177 3.84 -7.34 17.12
CA HIS A 177 2.89 -8.27 16.52
C HIS A 177 3.56 -9.18 15.47
N PHE A 178 4.43 -8.60 14.62
CA PHE A 178 5.18 -9.36 13.63
C PHE A 178 6.04 -10.43 14.30
N THR A 179 6.88 -10.05 15.27
CA THR A 179 7.75 -11.00 16.00
C THR A 179 6.94 -12.11 16.67
N LYS A 180 5.79 -11.78 17.27
CA LYS A 180 4.90 -12.75 17.92
C LYS A 180 4.35 -13.80 16.95
N TYR A 181 4.03 -13.40 15.72
CA TYR A 181 3.35 -14.26 14.75
C TYR A 181 4.24 -14.72 13.58
N LYS A 182 5.52 -14.30 13.49
CA LYS A 182 6.46 -14.58 12.37
C LYS A 182 6.42 -16.04 11.90
N GLY A 183 6.48 -17.00 12.83
CA GLY A 183 6.44 -18.44 12.53
C GLY A 183 5.09 -18.99 12.03
N LYS A 184 4.06 -18.15 11.89
CA LYS A 184 2.73 -18.49 11.36
C LYS A 184 2.38 -17.70 10.09
N LEU A 185 3.23 -16.75 9.68
CA LEU A 185 2.96 -15.88 8.53
C LEU A 185 3.24 -16.56 7.19
N GLU A 186 3.61 -17.84 7.19
CA GLU A 186 3.78 -18.66 6.00
C GLU A 186 3.03 -19.99 6.20
N ASP A 187 2.44 -20.50 5.13
CA ASP A 187 1.89 -21.84 5.10
C ASP A 187 2.97 -22.91 4.82
N ASP A 188 2.58 -24.19 4.83
CA ASP A 188 3.49 -25.32 4.59
C ASP A 188 4.17 -25.29 3.20
N LYS A 189 3.71 -24.41 2.29
CA LYS A 189 4.25 -24.21 0.94
C LYS A 189 5.07 -22.93 0.83
N GLY A 190 5.32 -22.23 1.94
CA GLY A 190 6.03 -20.96 1.97
C GLY A 190 5.21 -19.80 1.40
N LYS A 191 3.89 -19.95 1.22
CA LYS A 191 3.02 -18.85 0.80
C LYS A 191 2.72 -17.98 2.02
N THR A 192 2.94 -16.68 1.87
CA THR A 192 2.63 -15.72 2.94
C THR A 192 1.14 -15.72 3.27
N LEU A 193 0.84 -15.61 4.56
CA LEU A 193 -0.50 -15.50 5.11
C LEU A 193 -0.72 -14.09 5.70
N PRO A 194 -1.92 -13.50 5.57
CA PRO A 194 -2.25 -12.21 6.20
C PRO A 194 -2.05 -12.22 7.71
N ILE A 195 -1.36 -11.21 8.27
CA ILE A 195 -1.19 -11.09 9.72
C ILE A 195 -2.55 -10.98 10.45
N ASN A 196 -3.54 -10.37 9.81
CA ASN A 196 -4.91 -10.23 10.32
C ASN A 196 -5.62 -11.56 10.62
N ASN A 197 -5.12 -12.69 10.11
CA ASN A 197 -5.64 -14.01 10.47
C ASN A 197 -5.25 -14.45 11.89
N PHE A 198 -4.25 -13.79 12.48
CA PHE A 198 -3.65 -14.20 13.76
C PHE A 198 -3.82 -13.18 14.86
N LEU A 199 -4.03 -11.91 14.51
CA LEU A 199 -4.24 -10.84 15.48
C LEU A 199 -5.50 -11.09 16.30
N THR A 200 -5.41 -10.80 17.60
CA THR A 200 -6.61 -10.57 18.41
C THR A 200 -7.28 -9.25 18.00
N THR A 201 -8.57 -9.10 18.31
CA THR A 201 -9.30 -7.84 18.09
C THR A 201 -8.58 -6.64 18.72
N ALA A 202 -8.03 -6.80 19.93
CA ALA A 202 -7.33 -5.72 20.62
C ALA A 202 -6.02 -5.33 19.92
N GLU A 203 -5.22 -6.29 19.48
CA GLU A 203 -3.98 -6.04 18.73
C GLU A 203 -4.25 -5.32 17.40
N TRP A 204 -5.33 -5.70 16.71
CA TRP A 204 -5.74 -5.04 15.47
C TRP A 204 -6.31 -3.63 15.70
N GLU A 205 -7.13 -3.43 16.74
CA GLU A 205 -7.63 -2.09 17.09
C GLU A 205 -6.49 -1.16 17.51
N GLU A 206 -5.47 -1.67 18.20
CA GLU A 206 -4.26 -0.93 18.56
C GLU A 206 -3.43 -0.56 17.31
N SER A 207 -3.19 -1.50 16.39
CA SER A 207 -2.47 -1.21 15.14
C SER A 207 -3.22 -0.20 14.27
N LEU A 208 -4.55 -0.32 14.19
CA LEU A 208 -5.40 0.64 13.50
C LEU A 208 -5.26 2.05 14.10
N LYS A 209 -5.30 2.17 15.44
CA LYS A 209 -5.17 3.47 16.12
C LYS A 209 -3.81 4.12 15.84
N TRP A 210 -2.72 3.36 15.98
CA TRP A 210 -1.37 3.86 15.70
C TRP A 210 -1.16 4.16 14.21
N GLY A 211 -1.66 3.31 13.32
CA GLY A 211 -1.61 3.53 11.88
C GLY A 211 -2.34 4.82 11.48
N ALA A 212 -3.52 5.06 12.04
CA ALA A 212 -4.27 6.29 11.83
C ALA A 212 -3.52 7.53 12.32
N ARG A 213 -2.87 7.46 13.49
CA ARG A 213 -2.04 8.56 13.98
C ARG A 213 -0.89 8.88 13.03
N ASN A 214 -0.13 7.85 12.62
CA ASN A 214 1.02 8.03 11.71
C ASN A 214 0.58 8.57 10.34
N ALA A 215 -0.52 8.08 9.79
CA ALA A 215 -1.06 8.58 8.53
C ALA A 215 -1.44 10.06 8.62
N LEU A 216 -2.10 10.47 9.72
CA LEU A 216 -2.46 11.88 9.95
C LEU A 216 -1.23 12.77 10.16
N ASP A 217 -0.22 12.28 10.89
CA ASP A 217 1.07 12.99 11.04
C ASP A 217 1.80 13.15 9.68
N ALA A 218 1.58 12.22 8.74
CA ALA A 218 2.05 12.33 7.36
C ALA A 218 1.13 13.17 6.44
N GLY A 219 0.10 13.81 6.98
CA GLY A 219 -0.83 14.67 6.24
C GLY A 219 -1.89 13.92 5.43
N LEU A 220 -2.17 12.66 5.78
CA LEU A 220 -3.17 11.82 5.10
C LEU A 220 -4.44 11.73 5.93
N GLY A 221 -5.58 12.10 5.34
CA GLY A 221 -6.90 11.93 5.94
C GLY A 221 -7.40 10.48 5.94
N VAL A 222 -8.61 10.26 6.45
CA VAL A 222 -9.18 8.92 6.65
C VAL A 222 -10.27 8.51 5.63
N GLU A 223 -10.70 9.39 4.73
CA GLU A 223 -11.81 9.10 3.82
C GLU A 223 -11.48 7.97 2.83
N GLY A 224 -10.24 7.92 2.32
CA GLY A 224 -9.81 6.85 1.43
C GLY A 224 -9.93 5.47 2.09
N ILE A 225 -9.38 5.29 3.29
CA ILE A 225 -9.44 3.99 3.98
C ILE A 225 -10.90 3.59 4.30
N LYS A 226 -11.76 4.57 4.62
CA LYS A 226 -13.19 4.31 4.84
C LYS A 226 -13.84 3.78 3.58
N ALA A 227 -13.47 4.28 2.40
CA ALA A 227 -13.94 3.77 1.11
C ALA A 227 -13.46 2.32 0.87
N LEU A 228 -12.20 2.00 1.17
CA LEU A 228 -11.69 0.62 1.07
C LEU A 228 -12.46 -0.34 1.98
N TYR A 229 -12.66 0.02 3.24
CA TYR A 229 -13.39 -0.82 4.19
C TYR A 229 -14.87 -0.94 3.83
N ASP A 230 -15.50 0.13 3.34
CA ASP A 230 -16.85 0.06 2.78
C ASP A 230 -16.92 -0.88 1.58
N ALA A 231 -15.90 -0.88 0.71
CA ALA A 231 -15.84 -1.79 -0.42
C ALA A 231 -15.81 -3.24 0.04
N ILE A 232 -14.93 -3.58 0.99
CA ILE A 232 -14.79 -4.95 1.51
C ILE A 232 -16.04 -5.39 2.28
N ASP A 233 -16.63 -4.51 3.09
CA ASP A 233 -17.81 -4.83 3.91
C ASP A 233 -19.04 -5.16 3.07
N LYS A 234 -19.22 -4.43 1.97
CA LYS A 234 -20.37 -4.57 1.06
C LYS A 234 -20.22 -5.68 0.03
N MET A 235 -19.11 -6.42 0.02
CA MET A 235 -18.95 -7.59 -0.83
C MET A 235 -19.94 -8.69 -0.40
N PRO A 236 -20.76 -9.25 -1.31
CA PRO A 236 -21.66 -10.36 -0.97
C PRO A 236 -20.92 -11.58 -0.41
N LYS A 237 -19.71 -11.81 -0.90
CA LYS A 237 -18.75 -12.80 -0.40
C LYS A 237 -17.37 -12.17 -0.46
N ARG A 238 -16.65 -12.14 0.66
CA ARG A 238 -15.29 -11.60 0.71
C ARG A 238 -14.29 -12.59 0.11
N PRO A 239 -13.53 -12.22 -0.93
CA PRO A 239 -12.40 -13.00 -1.38
C PRO A 239 -11.34 -13.17 -0.28
N ALA A 240 -10.58 -14.28 -0.31
CA ALA A 240 -9.58 -14.57 0.70
C ALA A 240 -8.50 -13.48 0.83
N TRP A 241 -8.13 -12.82 -0.28
CA TRP A 241 -7.14 -11.74 -0.28
C TRP A 241 -7.59 -10.52 0.53
N THR A 242 -8.88 -10.32 0.78
CA THR A 242 -9.36 -9.18 1.59
C THR A 242 -8.83 -9.21 3.02
N ALA A 243 -8.45 -10.39 3.52
CA ALA A 243 -7.84 -10.55 4.83
C ALA A 243 -6.49 -9.82 4.96
N TYR A 244 -5.81 -9.49 3.85
CA TYR A 244 -4.63 -8.62 3.90
C TYR A 244 -4.94 -7.18 4.34
N PHE A 245 -6.20 -6.75 4.27
CA PHE A 245 -6.59 -5.36 4.52
C PHE A 245 -7.54 -5.20 5.70
N LEU A 246 -8.41 -6.18 5.93
CA LEU A 246 -9.44 -6.12 6.95
C LEU A 246 -9.73 -7.51 7.53
N PRO A 247 -9.62 -7.70 8.86
CA PRO A 247 -10.00 -8.97 9.49
C PRO A 247 -11.50 -9.27 9.31
N ALA A 248 -11.83 -10.55 9.19
CA ALA A 248 -13.19 -11.00 8.87
C ALA A 248 -14.24 -10.65 9.93
N ASN A 249 -13.84 -10.53 11.19
CA ASN A 249 -14.72 -10.32 12.35
C ASN A 249 -14.88 -8.85 12.76
N VAL A 250 -14.29 -7.91 12.01
CA VAL A 250 -14.35 -6.48 12.32
C VAL A 250 -15.68 -5.87 11.88
N LYS A 251 -16.26 -5.02 12.75
CA LYS A 251 -17.46 -4.22 12.45
C LYS A 251 -17.05 -2.90 11.78
N VAL A 252 -17.16 -2.82 10.45
CA VAL A 252 -16.70 -1.66 9.68
C VAL A 252 -17.35 -0.35 10.10
N ASP A 253 -18.64 -0.34 10.44
CA ASP A 253 -19.30 0.86 10.95
C ASP A 253 -18.68 1.42 12.24
N LYS A 254 -18.16 0.54 13.12
CA LYS A 254 -17.45 0.98 14.34
C LYS A 254 -16.13 1.61 13.94
N VAL A 255 -15.36 0.93 13.10
CA VAL A 255 -14.04 1.39 12.61
C VAL A 255 -14.12 2.77 11.98
N LYS A 256 -15.11 2.99 11.12
CA LYS A 256 -15.31 4.29 10.46
C LYS A 256 -15.59 5.41 11.46
N LYS A 257 -16.43 5.14 12.47
CA LYS A 257 -16.72 6.12 13.55
C LYS A 257 -15.49 6.42 14.39
N ASP A 258 -14.68 5.40 14.68
CA ASP A 258 -13.44 5.58 15.43
C ASP A 258 -12.42 6.40 14.64
N LEU A 259 -12.23 6.11 13.34
CA LEU A 259 -11.38 6.89 12.44
C LEU A 259 -11.82 8.37 12.37
N GLU A 260 -13.12 8.63 12.16
CA GLU A 260 -13.66 10.01 12.14
C GLU A 260 -13.45 10.74 13.48
N LYS A 261 -13.62 10.03 14.60
CA LYS A 261 -13.40 10.58 15.93
C LYS A 261 -11.93 10.94 16.14
N TRP A 262 -11.02 10.06 15.74
CA TRP A 262 -9.59 10.27 15.87
C TRP A 262 -9.07 11.40 15.00
N GLU A 263 -9.50 11.48 13.74
CA GLU A 263 -9.18 12.57 12.83
C GLU A 263 -9.66 13.93 13.39
N LYS A 264 -10.89 14.01 13.91
CA LYS A 264 -11.39 15.24 14.56
C LYS A 264 -10.56 15.64 15.77
N ARG A 265 -10.17 14.68 16.62
CA ARG A 265 -9.31 14.95 17.79
C ARG A 265 -7.91 15.41 17.39
N PHE A 266 -7.35 14.82 16.35
CA PHE A 266 -6.07 15.22 15.77
C PHE A 266 -6.05 16.69 15.40
N PHE A 267 -7.00 17.11 14.56
CA PHE A 267 -7.09 18.48 14.10
C PHE A 267 -7.48 19.48 15.20
N ALA A 268 -8.12 19.00 16.26
CA ALA A 268 -8.37 19.80 17.46
C ALA A 268 -7.15 19.90 18.41
N GLY A 269 -6.02 19.25 18.09
CA GLY A 269 -4.83 19.22 18.96
C GLY A 269 -5.02 18.42 20.24
N GLN A 270 -6.02 17.54 20.29
CA GLN A 270 -6.30 16.71 21.46
C GLN A 270 -5.45 15.44 21.45
N SER A 271 -5.21 14.86 22.62
CA SER A 271 -4.58 13.54 22.72
C SER A 271 -5.40 12.50 21.93
N PHE A 272 -4.72 11.48 21.41
CA PHE A 272 -5.29 10.44 20.54
C PHE A 272 -5.85 9.26 21.33
#